data_AF-A0AAA9T5Q5-F1
#
_entry.id   AF-A0AAA9T5Q5-F1
#
_cell.length_a   1.000
_cell.length_b   1.000
_cell.length_c   1.000
_cell.angle_alpha   90.00
_cell.angle_beta   90.00
_cell.angle_gamma   90.00
#
_symmetry.space_group_name_H-M   'P 1'
#
loop_
_entity.id
_entity.type
_entity.pdbx_description
1 polymer ?
#
loop_
_entity_poly.entity_id
_entity_poly.type
_entity_poly.pdbx_seq_one_letter_code
_entity_poly.pdbx_strand_id
1 'polypeptide(L)'
;MVDAFVGTWKLVDSKNFDDYMKSLGVGFATRQVGNMTKPTTIIEVNGDTVIIKTQSTFKNTEISFKLGVEFDETTADDRKVKSIVTLDGGKLVHVQKWNGQETSLVREMVDGKLILDCWEV
;
A
#
# COMPACT_ATOMS: atom_id res chain seq x y z
N MET A 1 4.98 -13.55 -10.87
CA MET A 1 5.99 -12.51 -11.18
C MET A 1 5.39 -11.16 -10.82
N VAL A 2 6.19 -10.19 -10.38
CA VAL A 2 5.66 -8.85 -10.02
C VAL A 2 5.06 -8.14 -11.24
N ASP A 3 5.45 -8.53 -12.45
CA ASP A 3 4.93 -8.03 -13.73
C ASP A 3 3.40 -8.17 -13.86
N ALA A 4 2.79 -9.14 -13.18
CA ALA A 4 1.34 -9.30 -13.17
C ALA A 4 0.60 -8.12 -12.49
N PHE A 5 1.30 -7.36 -11.65
CA PHE A 5 0.78 -6.19 -10.94
C PHE A 5 1.05 -4.88 -11.69
N VAL A 6 1.93 -4.89 -12.70
CA VAL A 6 2.32 -3.70 -13.45
C VAL A 6 1.12 -3.12 -14.19
N GLY A 7 0.88 -1.83 -14.00
CA GLY A 7 -0.26 -1.14 -14.60
C GLY A 7 -0.78 0.00 -13.74
N THR A 8 -1.89 0.57 -14.20
CA THR A 8 -2.59 1.68 -13.56
C THR A 8 -3.93 1.20 -13.02
N TRP A 9 -4.07 1.22 -11.70
CA TRP A 9 -5.21 0.73 -10.95
C TRP A 9 -5.99 1.89 -10.35
N LYS A 10 -7.30 1.92 -10.53
CA LYS A 10 -8.18 2.91 -9.89
C LYS A 10 -8.97 2.24 -8.79
N LEU A 11 -9.06 2.88 -7.63
CA LEU A 11 -9.89 2.38 -6.53
C LEU A 11 -11.37 2.38 -6.96
N VAL A 12 -11.99 1.21 -6.97
CA VAL A 12 -13.40 1.01 -7.35
C VAL A 12 -14.30 0.72 -6.15
N ASP A 13 -13.76 0.03 -5.14
CA ASP A 13 -14.47 -0.39 -3.93
C ASP A 13 -13.51 -0.36 -2.74
N SER A 14 -14.05 -0.09 -1.55
CA SER A 14 -13.29 -0.07 -0.30
C SER A 14 -14.21 -0.46 0.85
N LYS A 15 -13.74 -1.38 1.70
CA LYS A 15 -14.50 -1.89 2.85
C LYS A 15 -13.63 -1.77 4.11
N ASN A 16 -14.23 -1.32 5.21
CA ASN A 16 -13.60 -1.21 6.53
C ASN A 16 -12.31 -0.35 6.58
N PHE A 17 -12.11 0.54 5.62
CA PHE A 17 -10.91 1.38 5.57
C PHE A 17 -10.85 2.41 6.71
N ASP A 18 -12.00 2.92 7.18
CA ASP A 18 -12.07 3.79 8.37
C ASP A 18 -11.56 3.06 9.63
N ASP A 19 -11.99 1.82 9.84
CA ASP A 19 -11.61 1.02 11.01
C ASP A 19 -10.11 0.70 10.99
N TYR A 20 -9.57 0.34 9.81
CA TYR A 20 -8.14 0.14 9.61
C TYR A 20 -7.34 1.43 9.93
N MET A 21 -7.72 2.56 9.33
CA MET A 21 -7.05 3.83 9.62
C MET A 21 -7.16 4.20 11.10
N LYS A 22 -8.29 3.88 11.75
CA LYS A 22 -8.50 4.13 13.17
C LYS A 22 -7.59 3.26 14.05
N SER A 23 -7.37 1.98 13.71
CA SER A 23 -6.46 1.10 14.45
C SER A 23 -5.01 1.58 14.38
N LEU A 24 -4.60 2.10 13.21
CA LEU A 24 -3.31 2.76 13.00
C LEU A 24 -3.15 4.10 13.73
N GLY A 25 -4.20 4.59 14.42
CA GLY A 25 -4.17 5.87 15.13
C GLY A 25 -4.34 7.10 14.24
N VAL A 26 -4.76 6.94 12.98
CA VAL A 26 -5.00 8.06 12.06
C VAL A 26 -6.14 8.93 12.58
N GLY A 27 -5.93 10.24 12.65
CA GLY A 27 -6.90 11.21 13.16
C GLY A 27 -8.20 11.26 12.34
N PHE A 28 -9.33 11.53 13.01
CA PHE A 28 -10.68 11.49 12.42
C PHE A 28 -10.82 12.29 11.11
N ALA A 29 -10.26 13.50 11.04
CA ALA A 29 -10.32 14.35 9.85
C ALA A 29 -9.62 13.69 8.64
N THR A 30 -8.43 13.13 8.84
CA THR A 30 -7.69 12.41 7.79
C THR A 30 -8.45 11.18 7.32
N ARG A 31 -9.11 10.46 8.24
CA ARG A 31 -9.93 9.30 7.87
C ARG A 31 -11.14 9.67 7.01
N GLN A 32 -11.84 10.75 7.34
CA GLN A 32 -12.96 11.24 6.53
C GLN A 32 -12.53 11.57 5.10
N VAL A 33 -11.41 12.27 4.95
CA VAL A 33 -10.88 12.59 3.62
C VAL A 33 -10.43 11.31 2.90
N GLY A 34 -9.70 10.41 3.57
CA GLY A 34 -9.24 9.13 3.03
C GLY A 34 -10.38 8.27 2.46
N ASN A 35 -11.50 8.15 3.18
CA ASN A 35 -12.68 7.41 2.73
C ASN A 35 -13.39 8.05 1.52
N MET A 36 -13.26 9.36 1.34
CA MET A 36 -13.81 10.06 0.18
C MET A 36 -12.88 10.00 -1.05
N THR A 37 -11.58 9.76 -0.83
CA THR A 37 -10.61 9.71 -1.94
C THR A 37 -10.68 8.39 -2.72
N LYS A 38 -10.53 8.51 -4.04
CA LYS A 38 -10.35 7.39 -4.95
C LYS A 38 -8.96 7.45 -5.55
N PRO A 39 -7.93 6.94 -4.85
CA PRO A 39 -6.57 6.95 -5.36
C PRO A 39 -6.44 6.12 -6.64
N THR A 40 -5.49 6.54 -7.47
CA THR A 40 -4.96 5.77 -8.59
C THR A 40 -3.58 5.23 -8.18
N THR A 41 -3.43 3.92 -8.17
CA THR A 41 -2.17 3.23 -7.87
C THR A 41 -1.51 2.83 -9.18
N ILE A 42 -0.29 3.29 -9.42
CA ILE A 42 0.52 2.97 -10.60
C ILE A 42 1.68 2.10 -10.12
N ILE A 43 1.84 0.93 -10.72
CA ILE A 43 2.92 -0.01 -10.40
C ILE A 43 3.79 -0.16 -11.63
N GLU A 44 5.08 0.13 -11.48
CA GLU A 44 6.10 0.07 -12.53
C GLU A 44 7.26 -0.81 -12.06
N VAL A 45 7.94 -1.47 -13.01
CA VAL A 45 9.11 -2.29 -12.73
C VAL A 45 10.24 -1.83 -13.65
N ASN A 46 11.35 -1.41 -13.04
CA ASN A 46 12.55 -0.95 -13.71
C ASN A 46 13.71 -1.90 -13.34
N GLY A 47 13.89 -2.96 -14.15
CA GLY A 47 14.88 -3.99 -13.88
C GLY A 47 14.55 -4.77 -12.61
N ASP A 48 15.33 -4.59 -11.55
CA ASP A 48 15.15 -5.24 -10.25
C ASP A 48 14.38 -4.38 -9.23
N THR A 49 14.01 -3.16 -9.62
CA THR A 49 13.38 -2.18 -8.75
C THR A 49 11.91 -2.04 -9.10
N VAL A 50 11.05 -2.17 -8.10
CA VAL A 50 9.60 -1.97 -8.19
C VAL A 50 9.27 -0.58 -7.68
N ILE A 51 8.46 0.15 -8.43
CA ILE A 51 8.01 1.49 -8.09
C ILE A 51 6.49 1.46 -7.94
N ILE A 52 5.98 1.89 -6.79
CA ILE A 52 4.55 2.02 -6.54
C ILE A 52 4.26 3.50 -6.26
N LYS A 53 3.45 4.10 -7.12
CA LYS A 53 2.96 5.47 -6.99
C LYS A 53 1.49 5.42 -6.62
N THR A 54 1.10 6.07 -5.53
CA THR A 54 -0.30 6.24 -5.16
C THR A 54 -0.66 7.71 -5.31
N GLN A 55 -1.49 8.02 -6.29
CA GLN A 55 -1.91 9.37 -6.61
C GLN A 55 -3.35 9.61 -6.18
N SER A 56 -3.61 10.68 -5.43
CA SER A 56 -4.96 11.09 -5.03
C SER A 56 -5.07 12.61 -5.04
N THR A 57 -6.30 13.13 -4.99
CA THR A 57 -6.53 14.58 -4.84
C THR A 57 -6.06 15.12 -3.49
N PHE A 58 -5.78 14.25 -2.51
CA PHE A 58 -5.37 14.62 -1.18
C PHE A 58 -3.85 14.57 -1.00
N LYS A 59 -3.26 13.40 -1.24
CA LYS A 59 -1.81 13.17 -1.06
C LYS A 59 -1.31 12.18 -2.10
N ASN A 60 -0.11 12.43 -2.60
CA ASN A 60 0.59 11.56 -3.52
C ASN A 60 1.79 10.94 -2.79
N THR A 61 1.96 9.63 -2.91
CA THR A 61 3.12 8.91 -2.37
C THR A 61 3.79 8.12 -3.47
N GLU A 62 5.10 7.98 -3.36
CA GLU A 62 5.92 7.18 -4.26
C GLU A 62 6.93 6.40 -3.43
N ILE A 63 6.96 5.09 -3.65
CA ILE A 63 7.95 4.20 -3.04
C ILE A 63 8.68 3.44 -4.14
N SER A 64 9.99 3.32 -3.99
CA SER A 64 10.86 2.53 -4.86
C SER A 64 11.62 1.53 -4.01
N PHE A 65 11.47 0.24 -4.30
CA PHE A 65 12.04 -0.82 -3.48
C PHE A 65 12.47 -2.03 -4.31
N LYS A 66 13.31 -2.87 -3.72
CA LYS A 66 13.67 -4.19 -4.26
C LYS A 66 12.97 -5.26 -3.44
N LEU A 67 12.52 -6.33 -4.10
CA LEU A 67 11.85 -7.42 -3.42
C LEU A 67 12.80 -8.08 -2.40
N GLY A 68 12.32 -8.30 -1.18
CA GLY A 68 13.08 -8.90 -0.08
C GLY A 68 14.09 -7.99 0.60
N VAL A 69 14.14 -6.70 0.26
CA VAL A 69 15.07 -5.72 0.85
C VAL A 69 14.28 -4.72 1.69
N GLU A 70 14.70 -4.53 2.94
CA GLU A 70 14.12 -3.52 3.82
C GLU A 70 14.50 -2.10 3.36
N PHE A 71 13.55 -1.18 3.48
CA PHE A 71 13.75 0.24 3.17
C PHE A 71 12.98 1.13 4.15
N ASP A 72 13.41 2.38 4.29
CA ASP A 72 12.68 3.37 5.08
C ASP A 72 11.56 3.98 4.22
N GLU A 73 10.34 3.96 4.73
CA GLU A 73 9.15 4.48 4.06
C GLU A 73 8.52 5.59 4.92
N THR A 74 8.08 6.66 4.27
CA THR A 74 7.18 7.64 4.88
C THR A 74 5.79 7.45 4.30
N THR A 75 4.88 6.99 5.15
CA THR A 75 3.50 6.68 4.78
C THR A 75 2.68 7.95 4.55
N ALA A 76 1.51 7.82 3.92
CA ALA A 76 0.63 8.95 3.62
C ALA A 76 0.16 9.69 4.89
N ASP A 77 0.11 9.01 6.03
CA ASP A 77 -0.22 9.56 7.33
C ASP A 77 1.02 10.02 8.14
N ASP A 78 2.14 10.24 7.46
CA ASP A 78 3.39 10.82 8.01
C ASP A 78 4.11 9.93 9.05
N ARG A 79 3.76 8.65 9.15
CA ARG A 79 4.55 7.68 9.93
C ARG A 79 5.80 7.28 9.17
N LYS A 80 6.94 7.31 9.87
CA LYS A 80 8.21 6.72 9.42
C LYS A 80 8.24 5.26 9.84
N VAL A 81 8.26 4.37 8.85
CA VAL A 81 8.19 2.92 9.05
C VAL A 81 9.38 2.26 8.36
N LYS A 82 9.77 1.08 8.84
CA LYS A 82 10.61 0.16 8.07
C LYS A 82 9.72 -0.78 7.30
N SER A 83 9.91 -0.82 5.99
CA SER A 83 9.08 -1.56 5.08
C SER A 83 9.87 -2.64 4.36
N ILE A 84 9.25 -3.79 4.16
CA ILE A 84 9.75 -4.85 3.31
C ILE A 84 8.64 -5.33 2.41
N VAL A 85 8.96 -5.53 1.13
CA VAL A 85 8.01 -6.09 0.17
C VAL A 85 8.54 -7.40 -0.36
N THR A 86 7.74 -8.45 -0.26
CA THR A 86 8.07 -9.79 -0.74
C THR A 86 7.00 -10.29 -1.70
N LEU A 87 7.36 -11.27 -2.53
CA LEU A 87 6.42 -11.96 -3.39
C LEU A 87 6.24 -13.37 -2.85
N ASP A 88 5.07 -13.66 -2.27
CA ASP A 88 4.77 -14.96 -1.67
C ASP A 88 3.50 -15.55 -2.29
N GLY A 89 3.58 -16.77 -2.84
CA GLY A 89 2.44 -17.45 -3.45
C GLY A 89 1.76 -16.68 -4.60
N GLY A 90 2.46 -15.75 -5.26
CA GLY A 90 1.89 -14.88 -6.29
C GLY A 90 1.19 -13.62 -5.74
N LYS A 91 1.24 -13.40 -4.43
CA LYS A 91 0.77 -12.18 -3.76
C LYS A 91 1.95 -11.28 -3.43
N LEU A 92 1.76 -9.97 -3.57
CA LEU A 92 2.75 -8.98 -3.18
C LEU A 92 2.48 -8.55 -1.74
N VAL A 93 3.32 -9.01 -0.81
CA VAL A 93 3.17 -8.79 0.63
C VAL A 93 4.07 -7.65 1.06
N HIS A 94 3.47 -6.54 1.48
CA HIS A 94 4.15 -5.34 1.98
C HIS A 94 3.93 -5.22 3.48
N VAL A 95 4.98 -5.46 4.25
CA VAL A 95 4.96 -5.35 5.71
C VAL A 95 5.60 -4.03 6.12
N GLN A 96 4.93 -3.27 6.97
CA GLN A 96 5.40 -2.01 7.54
C GLN A 96 5.51 -2.14 9.05
N LYS A 97 6.66 -1.77 9.63
CA LYS A 97 6.92 -1.84 11.07
C LYS A 97 7.32 -0.48 11.63
N TRP A 98 6.72 -0.07 12.74
CA TRP A 98 7.05 1.17 13.45
C TRP A 98 6.76 1.05 14.94
N ASN A 99 7.63 1.54 15.81
CA ASN A 99 7.39 1.64 17.26
C ASN A 99 6.84 0.34 17.92
N GLY A 100 7.22 -0.83 17.42
CA GLY A 100 6.72 -2.13 17.91
C GLY A 100 5.36 -2.56 17.37
N GLN A 101 4.72 -1.76 16.51
CA GLN A 101 3.53 -2.09 15.74
C GLN A 101 3.91 -2.59 14.34
N GLU A 102 3.04 -3.42 13.76
CA GLU A 102 3.21 -4.00 12.43
C GLU A 102 1.88 -3.99 11.68
N THR A 103 1.92 -3.60 10.40
CA THR A 103 0.77 -3.74 9.50
C THR A 103 1.21 -4.43 8.22
N SER A 104 0.31 -5.23 7.68
CA SER A 104 0.50 -5.94 6.42
C SER A 104 -0.46 -5.42 5.37
N LEU A 105 0.07 -5.17 4.19
CA LEU A 105 -0.66 -4.78 2.98
C LEU A 105 -0.39 -5.85 1.92
N VAL A 106 -1.38 -6.69 1.64
CA VAL A 106 -1.26 -7.80 0.68
C VAL A 106 -2.03 -7.44 -0.58
N ARG A 107 -1.32 -7.46 -1.71
CA ARG A 107 -1.90 -7.24 -3.04
C ARG A 107 -1.99 -8.55 -3.78
N GLU A 108 -3.17 -8.85 -4.31
CA GLU A 108 -3.40 -10.03 -5.13
C GLU A 108 -4.21 -9.69 -6.39
N MET A 109 -4.00 -10.48 -7.44
CA MET A 109 -4.73 -10.36 -8.69
C MET A 109 -5.86 -11.39 -8.74
N VAL A 110 -7.11 -10.93 -8.80
CA VAL A 110 -8.30 -11.77 -8.87
C VAL A 110 -9.18 -11.30 -10.01
N ASP A 111 -9.43 -12.15 -11.01
CA ASP A 111 -10.27 -11.86 -12.18
C ASP A 111 -9.93 -10.53 -12.89
N GLY A 112 -8.64 -10.22 -13.00
CA GLY A 112 -8.15 -8.98 -13.61
C GLY A 112 -8.32 -7.72 -12.75
N LYS A 113 -8.68 -7.86 -11.48
CA LYS A 113 -8.74 -6.79 -10.48
C LYS A 113 -7.61 -6.93 -9.48
N LEU A 114 -7.06 -5.79 -9.08
CA LEU A 114 -6.13 -5.71 -7.97
C LEU A 114 -6.91 -5.60 -6.66
N ILE A 115 -6.80 -6.62 -5.82
CA ILE A 115 -7.34 -6.63 -4.46
C ILE A 115 -6.21 -6.24 -3.52
N LEU A 116 -6.48 -5.30 -2.61
CA LEU A 116 -5.57 -4.86 -1.56
C LEU A 116 -6.23 -5.12 -0.21
N ASP A 117 -5.69 -6.07 0.52
CA ASP A 117 -6.10 -6.38 1.89
C ASP A 117 -5.10 -5.77 2.87
N CYS A 118 -5.62 -5.06 3.87
CA CYS A 118 -4.82 -4.38 4.89
C CYS A 118 -5.25 -4.85 6.28
N TRP A 119 -4.32 -5.25 7.12
CA TRP A 119 -4.58 -5.58 8.52
C TRP A 119 -3.37 -5.35 9.42
N GLU A 120 -3.64 -5.08 10.69
CA GLU A 120 -2.65 -5.00 11.76
C GLU A 120 -2.30 -6.41 12.26
N VAL A 121 -1.03 -6.64 12.58
CA VAL A 121 -0.51 -7.93 13.09
C VAL A 121 -0.38 -7.90 14.60
#